data_AF-A0AAP8GX98-F1
#
_entry.id   AF-A0AAP8GX98-F1
#
_cell.length_a   1.000
_cell.length_b   1.000
_cell.length_c   1.000
_cell.angle_alpha   90.00
_cell.angle_beta   90.00
_cell.angle_gamma   90.00
#
_symmetry.space_group_name_H-M   'P 1'
#
loop_
_entity.id
_entity.type
_entity.pdbx_description
1 polymer ?
#
loop_
_entity_poly.entity_id
_entity_poly.type
_entity_poly.pdbx_seq_one_letter_code
_entity_poly.pdbx_strand_id
1 'polypeptide(L)' 'MKTMVTQKQILKHFNLSRDTLVAMEKEGLPFCKISVRDKEYDIKQVAEWLKIIRKDIDSMVIGKIDF' A
#
# COMPACT_ATOMS: atom_id res chain seq x y z
N MET A 1 16.62 -5.61 -9.64
CA MET A 1 15.65 -5.02 -10.59
C MET A 1 14.74 -4.09 -9.80
N LYS A 2 14.85 -2.78 -10.02
CA LYS A 2 13.91 -1.79 -9.47
C LYS A 2 12.68 -1.78 -10.38
N THR A 3 11.55 -2.28 -9.88
CA THR A 3 10.27 -2.29 -10.60
C THR A 3 9.48 -1.06 -10.18
N MET A 4 10.08 0.11 -10.44
CA MET A 4 9.44 1.40 -10.18
C MET A 4 8.35 1.62 -11.23
N VAL A 5 7.15 1.92 -10.78
CA VAL A 5 6.00 2.18 -11.63
C VAL A 5 5.24 3.40 -11.17
N THR A 6 4.61 4.08 -12.11
CA THR A 6 3.83 5.29 -11.85
C THR A 6 2.60 5.01 -11.00
N GLN A 7 2.04 6.05 -10.40
CA GLN A 7 0.76 5.98 -9.69
C GLN A 7 -0.36 5.30 -10.51
N LYS A 8 -0.48 5.60 -11.81
CA LYS A 8 -1.52 4.96 -12.65
C LYS A 8 -1.31 3.46 -12.80
N GLN A 9 -0.05 3.04 -12.95
CA GLN A 9 0.29 1.63 -13.10
C GLN A 9 0.08 0.84 -11.81
N ILE A 10 0.47 1.40 -10.65
CA ILE A 10 0.29 0.70 -9.36
C ILE A 10 -1.19 0.51 -9.02
N LEU A 11 -2.01 1.54 -9.25
CA LEU A 11 -3.46 1.49 -9.03
C LEU A 11 -4.09 0.38 -9.88
N LYS A 12 -3.72 0.30 -11.17
CA LYS A 12 -4.23 -0.73 -12.07
C LYS A 12 -3.70 -2.12 -11.70
N HIS A 13 -2.42 -2.25 -11.34
CA HIS A 13 -1.79 -3.54 -11.07
C HIS A 13 -2.35 -4.22 -9.83
N PHE A 14 -2.56 -3.45 -8.74
CA PHE A 14 -3.10 -3.97 -7.49
C PHE A 14 -4.62 -3.78 -7.35
N ASN A 15 -5.27 -3.27 -8.40
CA ASN A 15 -6.70 -2.93 -8.41
C ASN A 15 -7.10 -2.03 -7.23
N LEU A 16 -6.30 -0.99 -6.96
CA LEU A 16 -6.49 -0.04 -5.87
C LEU A 16 -7.20 1.21 -6.35
N SER A 17 -8.02 1.80 -5.47
CA SER A 17 -8.53 3.15 -5.66
C SER A 17 -7.46 4.18 -5.32
N ARG A 18 -7.62 5.41 -5.82
CA ARG A 18 -6.71 6.51 -5.49
C ARG A 18 -6.75 6.84 -4.00
N ASP A 19 -7.93 6.82 -3.40
CA ASP A 19 -8.11 7.09 -1.97
C ASP A 19 -7.44 6.03 -1.11
N THR A 20 -7.54 4.75 -1.50
CA THR A 20 -6.82 3.66 -0.84
C THR A 20 -5.32 3.90 -0.88
N LEU A 21 -4.76 4.25 -2.05
CA LEU A 21 -3.33 4.51 -2.16
C LEU A 21 -2.90 5.71 -1.30
N VAL A 22 -3.70 6.78 -1.25
CA VAL A 22 -3.44 7.94 -0.38
C VAL A 22 -3.50 7.57 1.10
N ALA A 23 -4.43 6.70 1.51
CA ALA A 23 -4.48 6.19 2.87
C ALA A 23 -3.22 5.37 3.19
N MET A 24 -2.80 4.47 2.30
CA MET A 24 -1.56 3.70 2.47
C MET A 24 -0.33 4.60 2.61
N GLU A 25 -0.22 5.68 1.83
CA GLU A 25 0.86 6.67 1.96
C GLU A 25 0.87 7.36 3.34
N LYS A 26 -0.31 7.67 3.90
CA LYS A 26 -0.44 8.25 5.24
C LYS A 26 -0.04 7.27 6.34
N GLU A 27 -0.33 5.98 6.14
CA GLU A 27 0.08 4.88 7.01
C GLU A 27 1.56 4.48 6.83
N GLY A 28 2.31 5.19 5.98
CA GLY A 28 3.76 5.02 5.84
C GLY A 28 4.20 4.15 4.65
N LEU A 29 3.35 3.92 3.65
CA LEU A 29 3.77 3.28 2.40
C LEU A 29 4.87 4.14 1.73
N PRO A 30 6.06 3.59 1.49
CA PRO A 30 7.14 4.28 0.81
C PRO A 30 6.80 4.56 -0.67
N PHE A 31 7.13 5.77 -1.12
CA PHE A 31 7.02 6.19 -2.52
C PHE A 31 8.18 7.12 -2.89
N CYS A 32 8.53 7.15 -4.17
CA CYS A 32 9.50 8.10 -4.71
C CYS A 32 8.77 9.26 -5.37
N LYS A 33 9.09 10.49 -4.98
CA LYS A 33 8.52 11.69 -5.59
C LYS A 33 9.39 12.13 -6.76
N ILE A 34 8.82 12.18 -7.95
CA ILE A 34 9.52 12.57 -9.19
C ILE A 34 9.26 14.03 -9.53
N SER A 35 8.04 14.49 -9.29
CA SER A 35 7.64 15.87 -9.49
C SER A 35 6.73 16.34 -8.36
N VAL A 36 6.25 17.58 -8.43
CA VAL A 36 5.27 18.10 -7.47
C VAL A 36 4.00 17.22 -7.43
N ARG A 37 3.66 16.58 -8.56
CA ARG A 37 2.43 15.79 -8.74
C ARG A 37 2.66 14.31 -9.06
N ASP A 38 3.84 13.94 -9.53
CA ASP A 38 4.14 12.57 -9.98
C ASP A 38 4.91 11.79 -8.91
N LYS A 39 4.45 10.56 -8.72
CA LYS A 39 4.99 9.59 -7.78
C LYS A 39 5.22 8.25 -8.48
N GLU A 40 6.31 7.60 -8.10
CA GLU A 40 6.59 6.22 -8.44
C GLU A 40 6.65 5.34 -7.20
N TYR A 41 6.32 4.08 -7.40
CA TYR A 41 6.22 3.06 -6.38
C TYR A 41 6.99 1.84 -6.85
N ASP A 42 7.75 1.22 -5.96
CA ASP A 42 8.33 -0.09 -6.25
C ASP A 42 7.26 -1.17 -6.03
N ILE A 43 6.95 -1.95 -7.08
CA ILE A 43 5.92 -3.00 -7.03
C ILE A 43 6.18 -3.99 -5.89
N LYS A 44 7.43 -4.41 -5.68
CA LYS A 44 7.75 -5.40 -4.64
C LYS A 44 7.52 -4.83 -3.27
N GLN A 45 7.93 -3.59 -3.06
CA GLN A 45 7.74 -2.90 -1.78
C GLN A 45 6.25 -2.72 -1.45
N VAL A 46 5.42 -2.36 -2.44
CA VAL A 46 3.96 -2.29 -2.27
C VAL A 46 3.37 -3.66 -1.94
N ALA A 47 3.81 -4.72 -2.63
CA ALA A 47 3.36 -6.09 -2.35
C ALA A 47 3.76 -6.58 -0.95
N GLU A 48 4.96 -6.27 -0.48
CA GLU A 48 5.42 -6.61 0.87
C GLU A 48 4.64 -5.85 1.93
N TRP A 49 4.41 -4.55 1.71
CA TRP A 49 3.63 -3.73 2.64
C TRP A 49 2.19 -4.26 2.79
N LEU A 50 1.53 -4.63 1.68
CA LEU A 50 0.21 -5.27 1.71
C LEU A 50 0.20 -6.60 2.46
N LYS A 51 1.27 -7.39 2.36
CA LYS A 51 1.41 -8.64 3.14
C LYS A 51 1.54 -8.39 4.63
N ILE A 52 2.26 -7.33 5.03
CA ILE A 52 2.41 -6.95 6.44
C ILE A 52 1.06 -6.52 7.00
N ILE A 53 0.37 -5.60 6.34
CA ILE A 53 -0.96 -5.14 6.75
C ILE A 53 -1.94 -6.30 6.88
N ARG A 54 -1.95 -7.21 5.91
CA ARG A 54 -2.82 -8.38 5.97
C ARG A 54 -2.52 -9.24 7.20
N LYS A 55 -1.25 -9.47 7.51
CA LYS A 55 -0.86 -10.21 8.72
C LYS A 55 -1.29 -9.48 9.99
N ASP A 56 -1.15 -8.16 10.04
CA ASP A 56 -1.58 -7.37 11.18
C ASP A 56 -3.09 -7.48 11.39
N ILE A 57 -3.88 -7.40 10.32
CA ILE A 57 -5.35 -7.61 10.34
C ILE A 57 -5.68 -9.04 10.79
N ASP A 58 -5.03 -10.05 10.21
CA ASP A 58 -5.26 -11.45 10.57
C ASP A 58 -4.83 -11.75 12.02
N SER A 59 -3.88 -11.00 12.57
CA SER A 59 -3.41 -11.09 13.95
C SER A 59 -4.29 -10.30 14.94
N MET A 60 -5.12 -9.38 14.45
CA MET A 60 -6.05 -8.63 15.26
C MET A 60 -7.15 -9.57 15.76
N VAL A 61 -6.97 -10.06 16.98
CA VAL A 61 -8.03 -10.76 17.73
C VAL A 61 -9.11 -9.73 18.08
N ILE A 62 -10.21 -9.73 17.33
CA ILE A 62 -11.42 -9.00 17.73
C ILE A 62 -11.81 -9.59 19.08
N GLY A 63 -11.83 -8.73 20.11
CA GLY A 63 -11.92 -9.11 21.51
C GLY A 63 -12.95 -10.19 21.78
N LYS A 64 -12.62 -11.11 22.68
CA LYS A 64 -13.58 -12.07 23.24
C LYS A 64 -14.89 -11.34 23.52
N ILE A 65 -15.96 -11.80 22.89
CA ILE A 65 -17.31 -11.47 23.31
C ILE A 65 -17.45 -12.13 24.68
N ASP A 66 -17.23 -11.37 25.75
CA ASP A 66 -17.63 -11.77 27.09
C ASP A 66 -19.16 -11.74 27.11
N PHE A 67 -19.75 -12.94 27.19
CA PHE A 67 -21.18 -13.18 27.42
C PHE A 67 -21.54 -13.00 28.89
#